data_AF-A0AAW7ZE67-F1
#
_entry.id   AF-A0AAW7ZE67-F1
#
_cell.length_a   1.000
_cell.length_b   1.000
_cell.length_c   1.000
_cell.angle_alpha   90.00
_cell.angle_beta   90.00
_cell.angle_gamma   90.00
#
_symmetry.space_group_name_H-M   'P 1'
#
loop_
_entity.id
_entity.type
_entity.pdbx_description
1 polymer ?
#
loop_
_entity_poly.entity_id
_entity_poly.type
_entity_poly.pdbx_seq_one_letter_code
_entity_poly.pdbx_strand_id
1 'polypeptide(L)'
;MKKIAFLLLVVISFCLMTNPIWAKQDELPKITAPTNLRAEVDLDASQIKLTWKDNSKNETGFIIERKTLDSSYSEIAKVKEDATSYIDSEPYNNTKHFYRVRAYNSEINSSFSNEVSAIMGSIPVAPSKLTAETVTPLQITLTWLDNSKNETGFKIERKRPGEGYKEIKTLGPNVTAYTDSSLANKIKYSYRVRAYNNAGESPYSNEANATTGDQDTIISLIIGQNTYYVNSKQKTMDTEPIIRDSRTYLPIRYVAEAFGAKAAWDNPQQKVTITMKNNVIELWIGNNTARVNGQARLIDSSNTKVKPIVVEPGRIMLPIRFIAENMGCSVYWNQNSNEVTVVYSP
;
A
#
# COMPACT_ATOMS: atom_id res chain seq x y z
N MET A 1 -19.76 -91.41 68.84
CA MET A 1 -21.09 -91.88 69.29
C MET A 1 -21.96 -90.69 69.62
N LYS A 2 -23.15 -90.60 69.00
CA LYS A 2 -24.34 -89.83 69.42
C LYS A 2 -24.18 -88.28 69.41
N LYS A 3 -25.18 -87.46 69.09
CA LYS A 3 -26.55 -87.62 68.57
C LYS A 3 -27.02 -86.22 68.11
N ILE A 4 -27.93 -86.25 67.16
CA ILE A 4 -28.77 -85.18 66.60
C ILE A 4 -29.72 -84.59 67.67
N ALA A 5 -30.09 -83.30 67.56
CA ALA A 5 -31.47 -82.82 67.77
C ALA A 5 -31.72 -81.42 67.16
N PHE A 6 -32.80 -81.35 66.41
CA PHE A 6 -33.39 -80.27 65.62
C PHE A 6 -34.41 -79.48 66.49
N LEU A 7 -34.59 -78.17 66.29
CA LEU A 7 -35.94 -77.59 66.14
C LEU A 7 -35.92 -76.18 65.52
N LEU A 8 -36.79 -76.02 64.52
CA LEU A 8 -37.12 -74.83 63.75
C LEU A 8 -38.20 -74.00 64.48
N LEU A 9 -38.16 -72.67 64.39
CA LEU A 9 -39.37 -71.88 64.10
C LEU A 9 -39.01 -70.52 63.48
N VAL A 10 -39.77 -70.17 62.43
CA VAL A 10 -39.67 -68.97 61.58
C VAL A 10 -40.65 -67.91 62.06
N VAL A 11 -40.25 -66.62 62.11
CA VAL A 11 -41.16 -65.47 61.89
C VAL A 11 -40.42 -64.36 61.13
N ILE A 12 -41.14 -63.70 60.22
CA ILE A 12 -40.72 -62.86 59.10
C ILE A 12 -40.77 -61.35 59.44
N SER A 13 -39.77 -60.60 58.93
CA SER A 13 -39.74 -59.21 58.43
C SER A 13 -40.01 -58.00 59.37
N PHE A 14 -39.01 -57.12 59.52
CA PHE A 14 -39.12 -55.70 59.12
C PHE A 14 -37.73 -55.05 58.93
N CYS A 15 -37.60 -54.25 57.88
CA CYS A 15 -36.45 -53.43 57.45
C CYS A 15 -36.16 -52.32 58.49
N LEU A 16 -34.93 -51.87 58.79
CA LEU A 16 -34.14 -50.95 57.98
C LEU A 16 -32.73 -50.71 58.58
N MET A 17 -31.73 -50.74 57.71
CA MET A 17 -30.55 -49.86 57.64
C MET A 17 -29.56 -49.86 58.80
N THR A 18 -28.49 -50.65 58.63
CA THR A 18 -27.15 -50.26 59.06
C THR A 18 -26.86 -48.85 58.51
N ASN A 19 -26.55 -47.88 59.37
CA ASN A 19 -25.81 -46.70 58.92
C ASN A 19 -24.37 -47.15 58.70
N PRO A 20 -23.87 -47.31 57.46
CA PRO A 20 -22.44 -47.17 57.29
C PRO A 20 -22.12 -45.73 57.68
N ILE A 21 -21.17 -45.56 58.60
CA ILE A 21 -20.48 -44.29 58.77
C ILE A 21 -19.72 -44.10 57.46
N TRP A 22 -20.37 -43.53 56.44
CA TRP A 22 -19.66 -42.91 55.35
C TRP A 22 -18.89 -41.77 55.98
N ALA A 23 -17.56 -41.91 56.03
CA ALA A 23 -16.68 -40.77 56.13
C ALA A 23 -17.23 -39.73 55.16
N LYS A 24 -17.58 -38.53 55.66
CA LYS A 24 -17.66 -37.38 54.77
C LYS A 24 -16.36 -37.42 53.99
N GLN A 25 -16.45 -37.58 52.67
CA GLN A 25 -15.31 -37.32 51.82
C GLN A 25 -14.96 -35.87 52.14
N ASP A 26 -13.87 -35.67 52.89
CA ASP A 26 -13.35 -34.34 53.15
C ASP A 26 -13.18 -33.71 51.78
N GLU A 27 -14.07 -32.78 51.44
CA GLU A 27 -13.89 -31.98 50.24
C GLU A 27 -12.56 -31.26 50.44
N LEU A 28 -11.56 -31.61 49.61
CA LEU A 28 -10.27 -30.93 49.59
C LEU A 28 -10.53 -29.42 49.68
N PRO A 29 -9.79 -28.68 50.53
CA PRO A 29 -10.06 -27.27 50.79
C PRO A 29 -10.11 -26.52 49.47
N LYS A 30 -11.30 -26.23 48.95
CA LYS A 30 -11.45 -25.66 47.61
C LYS A 30 -11.08 -24.19 47.65
N ILE A 31 -10.02 -23.83 46.95
CA ILE A 31 -9.61 -22.44 46.76
C ILE A 31 -10.25 -21.90 45.48
N THR A 32 -10.89 -20.74 45.57
CA THR A 32 -11.67 -20.18 44.45
C THR A 32 -10.83 -19.19 43.65
N ALA A 33 -10.89 -19.28 42.32
CA ALA A 33 -10.11 -18.40 41.45
C ALA A 33 -10.55 -16.92 41.57
N PRO A 34 -9.60 -15.97 41.50
CA PRO A 34 -9.93 -14.57 41.36
C PRO A 34 -10.63 -14.32 40.01
N THR A 35 -11.49 -13.31 39.95
CA THR A 35 -12.24 -12.93 38.73
C THR A 35 -12.10 -11.44 38.46
N ASN A 36 -12.61 -10.97 37.31
CA ASN A 36 -12.57 -9.56 36.93
C ASN A 36 -11.14 -8.96 36.96
N LEU A 37 -10.13 -9.72 36.51
CA LEU A 37 -8.79 -9.19 36.36
C LEU A 37 -8.80 -8.08 35.29
N ARG A 38 -8.29 -6.91 35.66
CA ARG A 38 -8.10 -5.72 34.81
C ARG A 38 -6.66 -5.25 34.89
N ALA A 39 -6.20 -4.58 33.85
CA ALA A 39 -4.90 -3.93 33.78
C ALA A 39 -5.08 -2.46 33.36
N GLU A 40 -4.55 -1.55 34.17
CA GLU A 40 -4.56 -0.10 33.94
C GLU A 40 -3.12 0.38 33.78
N VAL A 41 -2.84 1.14 32.71
CA VAL A 41 -1.50 1.63 32.38
C VAL A 41 -1.34 3.05 32.90
N ASP A 42 -0.32 3.28 33.72
CA ASP A 42 0.16 4.60 34.14
C ASP A 42 1.49 4.88 33.42
N LEU A 43 1.43 5.73 32.39
CA LEU A 43 2.61 6.08 31.59
C LEU A 43 3.58 7.00 32.35
N ASP A 44 3.08 7.83 33.27
CA ASP A 44 3.90 8.80 34.01
C ASP A 44 4.74 8.09 35.08
N ALA A 45 4.13 7.13 35.78
CA ALA A 45 4.82 6.29 36.76
C ALA A 45 5.57 5.10 36.13
N SER A 46 5.35 4.83 34.83
CA SER A 46 5.84 3.62 34.13
C SER A 46 5.38 2.32 34.80
N GLN A 47 4.10 2.24 35.16
CA GLN A 47 3.52 1.14 35.93
C GLN A 47 2.24 0.56 35.33
N ILE A 48 2.08 -0.76 35.39
CA ILE A 48 0.83 -1.44 35.06
C ILE A 48 0.17 -1.89 36.37
N LYS A 49 -0.97 -1.28 36.70
CA LYS A 49 -1.77 -1.67 37.85
C LYS A 49 -2.73 -2.78 37.46
N LEU A 50 -2.57 -3.94 38.09
CA LEU A 50 -3.50 -5.06 38.02
C LEU A 50 -4.49 -4.97 39.18
N THR A 51 -5.77 -5.18 38.89
CA THR A 51 -6.83 -5.28 39.91
C THR A 51 -7.71 -6.49 39.64
N TRP A 52 -8.14 -7.20 40.67
CA TRP A 52 -9.05 -8.34 40.55
C TRP A 52 -10.03 -8.39 41.71
N LYS A 53 -11.09 -9.18 41.53
CA LYS A 53 -12.02 -9.56 42.58
C LYS A 53 -11.55 -10.85 43.25
N ASP A 54 -11.30 -10.75 44.55
CA ASP A 54 -11.11 -11.91 45.41
C ASP A 54 -12.44 -12.66 45.61
N ASN A 55 -12.39 -13.98 45.47
CA ASN A 55 -13.53 -14.89 45.69
C ASN A 55 -13.18 -16.03 46.66
N SER A 56 -11.96 -16.03 47.22
CA SER A 56 -11.47 -17.03 48.13
C SER A 56 -11.49 -16.48 49.56
N LYS A 57 -11.48 -17.37 50.56
CA LYS A 57 -11.38 -17.00 52.00
C LYS A 57 -10.35 -17.85 52.75
N ASN A 58 -9.67 -18.72 52.03
CA ASN A 58 -8.78 -19.77 52.52
C ASN A 58 -7.48 -19.83 51.71
N GLU A 59 -7.17 -18.76 51.00
CA GLU A 59 -5.91 -18.49 50.32
C GLU A 59 -4.92 -17.88 51.31
N THR A 60 -3.64 -18.17 51.11
CA THR A 60 -2.53 -17.49 51.78
C THR A 60 -1.99 -16.34 50.91
N GLY A 61 -2.45 -16.27 49.66
CA GLY A 61 -2.16 -15.16 48.76
C GLY A 61 -2.51 -15.45 47.29
N PHE A 62 -1.96 -14.61 46.42
CA PHE A 62 -2.16 -14.70 44.97
C PHE A 62 -0.83 -14.74 44.22
N ILE A 63 -0.78 -15.55 43.17
CA ILE A 63 0.31 -15.62 42.20
C ILE A 63 -0.10 -14.83 40.97
N ILE A 64 0.74 -13.88 40.57
CA ILE A 64 0.59 -13.10 39.34
C ILE A 64 1.56 -13.67 38.31
N GLU A 65 1.04 -14.04 37.15
CA GLU A 65 1.87 -14.48 36.02
C GLU A 65 1.73 -13.53 34.83
N ARG A 66 2.84 -13.38 34.10
CA ARG A 66 2.95 -12.56 32.90
C ARG A 66 3.61 -13.34 31.77
N LYS A 67 3.20 -13.07 30.53
CA LYS A 67 3.89 -13.47 29.29
C LYS A 67 3.91 -12.34 28.27
N THR A 68 4.76 -12.46 27.26
CA THR A 68 4.61 -11.74 25.99
C THR A 68 3.90 -12.65 24.97
N LEU A 69 3.66 -12.16 23.74
CA LEU A 69 3.00 -12.95 22.71
C LEU A 69 3.73 -14.26 22.40
N ASP A 70 5.07 -14.22 22.39
CA ASP A 70 5.94 -15.33 21.98
C ASP A 70 6.58 -16.07 23.17
N SER A 71 6.16 -15.78 24.41
CA SER A 71 6.69 -16.42 25.61
C SER A 71 5.67 -17.28 26.34
N SER A 72 6.18 -18.20 27.15
CA SER A 72 5.37 -18.86 28.18
C SER A 72 5.09 -17.91 29.33
N TYR A 73 4.05 -18.24 30.12
CA TYR A 73 3.77 -17.57 31.37
C TYR A 73 4.89 -17.81 32.39
N SER A 74 5.23 -16.75 33.10
CA SER A 74 6.19 -16.75 34.21
C SER A 74 5.57 -16.06 35.41
N GLU A 75 5.80 -16.60 36.61
CA GLU A 75 5.45 -15.94 37.86
C GLU A 75 6.30 -14.67 38.02
N ILE A 76 5.63 -13.53 38.20
CA ILE A 76 6.29 -12.23 38.40
C ILE A 76 6.16 -11.73 39.82
N ALA A 77 5.15 -12.19 40.56
CA ALA A 77 4.96 -11.79 41.95
C ALA A 77 4.03 -12.75 42.71
N LYS A 78 4.20 -12.73 44.04
CA LYS A 78 3.23 -13.21 45.01
C LYS A 78 2.81 -12.07 45.91
N VAL A 79 1.51 -11.90 46.10
CA VAL A 79 0.93 -10.98 47.07
C VAL A 79 0.26 -11.77 48.19
N LYS A 80 0.07 -11.13 49.35
CA LYS A 80 -0.53 -11.75 50.54
C LYS A 80 -2.03 -12.02 50.34
N GLU A 81 -2.62 -12.75 51.29
CA GLU A 81 -4.07 -12.93 51.45
C GLU A 81 -4.84 -11.60 51.37
N ASP A 82 -6.10 -11.66 50.91
CA ASP A 82 -7.00 -10.52 50.68
C ASP A 82 -6.50 -9.43 49.70
N ALA A 83 -5.31 -9.58 49.10
CA ALA A 83 -4.81 -8.62 48.14
C ALA A 83 -5.67 -8.63 46.88
N THR A 84 -6.14 -7.44 46.48
CA THR A 84 -7.00 -7.24 45.30
C THR A 84 -6.31 -6.45 44.18
N SER A 85 -5.02 -6.14 44.36
CA SER A 85 -4.24 -5.43 43.35
C SER A 85 -2.74 -5.72 43.43
N TYR A 86 -2.04 -5.49 42.32
CA TYR A 86 -0.58 -5.55 42.20
C TYR A 86 -0.11 -4.49 41.20
N ILE A 87 1.04 -3.86 41.46
CA ILE A 87 1.65 -2.90 40.55
C ILE A 87 2.89 -3.56 39.93
N ASP A 88 2.85 -3.77 38.62
CA ASP A 88 4.01 -4.21 37.85
C ASP A 88 4.79 -2.96 37.39
N SER A 89 6.05 -2.82 37.81
CA SER A 89 6.88 -1.60 37.64
C SER A 89 8.16 -1.85 36.84
N GLU A 90 8.19 -2.87 35.98
CA GLU A 90 9.38 -3.17 35.17
C GLU A 90 9.52 -2.18 33.98
N PRO A 91 10.74 -1.96 33.44
CA PRO A 91 10.91 -1.11 32.26
C PRO A 91 10.32 -1.80 31.03
N TYR A 92 9.16 -1.36 30.60
CA TYR A 92 8.46 -1.93 29.47
C TYR A 92 8.80 -1.19 28.17
N ASN A 93 9.33 -1.92 27.19
CA ASN A 93 9.76 -1.38 25.89
C ASN A 93 8.65 -1.46 24.84
N ASN A 94 7.47 -0.86 25.10
CA ASN A 94 6.35 -0.89 24.15
C ASN A 94 5.94 -2.33 23.73
N THR A 95 6.09 -3.27 24.68
CA THR A 95 5.79 -4.68 24.48
C THR A 95 4.41 -4.98 25.03
N LYS A 96 3.62 -5.76 24.29
CA LYS A 96 2.33 -6.25 24.78
C LYS A 96 2.54 -7.40 25.75
N HIS A 97 2.03 -7.21 26.96
CA HIS A 97 2.07 -8.20 28.03
C HIS A 97 0.67 -8.74 28.28
N PHE A 98 0.59 -10.03 28.60
CA PHE A 98 -0.62 -10.72 29.02
C PHE A 98 -0.46 -11.16 30.47
N TYR A 99 -1.51 -11.01 31.26
CA TYR A 99 -1.53 -11.27 32.69
C TYR A 99 -2.65 -12.21 33.06
N ARG A 100 -2.38 -13.06 34.06
CA ARG A 100 -3.38 -13.88 34.75
C ARG A 100 -3.00 -14.02 36.22
N VAL A 101 -4.01 -14.18 37.07
CA VAL A 101 -3.82 -14.29 38.53
C VAL A 101 -4.50 -15.56 39.03
N ARG A 102 -3.90 -16.25 40.00
CA ARG A 102 -4.53 -17.37 40.72
C ARG A 102 -4.32 -17.24 42.21
N ALA A 103 -5.26 -17.72 43.01
CA ALA A 103 -5.12 -17.84 44.45
C ALA A 103 -4.30 -19.11 44.79
N TYR A 104 -3.57 -19.09 45.90
CA TYR A 104 -2.85 -20.26 46.42
C TYR A 104 -2.92 -20.33 47.95
N ASN A 105 -2.76 -21.54 48.50
CA ASN A 105 -2.48 -21.76 49.91
C ASN A 105 -1.31 -22.76 50.05
N SER A 106 -1.07 -23.29 51.26
CA SER A 106 0.02 -24.24 51.52
C SER A 106 -0.09 -25.57 50.79
N GLU A 107 -1.28 -25.91 50.26
CA GLU A 107 -1.57 -27.25 49.74
C GLU A 107 -1.92 -27.25 48.25
N ILE A 108 -2.62 -26.21 47.77
CA ILE A 108 -3.19 -26.18 46.42
C ILE A 108 -3.18 -24.78 45.77
N ASN A 109 -3.39 -24.77 44.45
CA ASN A 109 -3.61 -23.58 43.64
C ASN A 109 -5.03 -23.59 43.04
N SER A 110 -5.64 -22.41 42.89
CA SER A 110 -6.87 -22.27 42.11
C SER A 110 -6.59 -22.38 40.60
N SER A 111 -7.66 -22.50 39.81
CA SER A 111 -7.63 -22.10 38.40
C SER A 111 -7.21 -20.62 38.27
N PHE A 112 -6.76 -20.22 37.10
CA PHE A 112 -6.46 -18.81 36.82
C PHE A 112 -7.73 -17.98 36.61
N SER A 113 -7.60 -16.67 36.80
CA SER A 113 -8.55 -15.65 36.37
C SER A 113 -8.72 -15.61 34.85
N ASN A 114 -9.58 -14.70 34.37
CA ASN A 114 -9.50 -14.26 32.97
C ASN A 114 -8.10 -13.71 32.65
N GLU A 115 -7.69 -13.85 31.39
CA GLU A 115 -6.49 -13.20 30.85
C GLU A 115 -6.82 -11.72 30.53
N VAL A 116 -5.88 -10.82 30.81
CA VAL A 116 -5.94 -9.41 30.38
C VAL A 116 -4.61 -9.03 29.73
N SER A 117 -4.62 -8.06 28.81
CA SER A 117 -3.38 -7.55 28.20
C SER A 117 -3.21 -6.05 28.39
N ALA A 118 -1.97 -5.60 28.50
CA ALA A 118 -1.60 -4.19 28.55
C ALA A 118 -0.32 -3.94 27.73
N ILE A 119 -0.18 -2.72 27.21
CA ILE A 119 1.02 -2.23 26.53
C ILE A 119 1.46 -0.97 27.26
N MET A 120 2.65 -0.99 27.82
CA MET A 120 3.27 0.22 28.35
C MET A 120 4.06 0.87 27.21
N GLY A 121 3.39 1.77 26.52
CA GLY A 121 3.94 2.55 25.42
C GLY A 121 2.93 3.58 24.98
N SER A 122 3.43 4.74 24.55
CA SER A 122 2.60 5.74 23.89
C SER A 122 2.49 5.43 22.40
N ILE A 123 1.35 5.78 21.79
CA ILE A 123 1.28 5.85 20.33
C ILE A 123 2.33 6.86 19.82
N PRO A 124 2.92 6.65 18.64
CA PRO A 124 3.92 7.57 18.10
C PRO A 124 3.39 8.98 17.91
N VAL A 125 4.29 9.96 17.94
CA VAL A 125 3.96 11.34 17.53
C VAL A 125 3.80 11.37 16.01
N ALA A 126 2.75 12.02 15.52
CA ALA A 126 2.48 12.10 14.10
C ALA A 126 3.63 12.77 13.32
N PRO A 127 3.97 12.30 12.11
CA PRO A 127 4.87 13.00 11.20
C PRO A 127 4.32 14.39 10.85
N SER A 128 5.19 15.32 10.50
CA SER A 128 4.79 16.68 10.12
C SER A 128 5.53 17.17 8.88
N LYS A 129 5.13 18.33 8.34
CA LYS A 129 5.76 18.95 7.16
C LYS A 129 5.86 18.01 5.96
N LEU A 130 4.84 17.19 5.75
CA LEU A 130 4.76 16.35 4.55
C LEU A 130 4.72 17.24 3.32
N THR A 131 5.62 16.98 2.38
CA THR A 131 5.64 17.58 1.04
C THR A 131 5.52 16.48 -0.02
N ALA A 132 5.08 16.86 -1.21
CA ALA A 132 4.97 15.99 -2.37
C ALA A 132 5.47 16.75 -3.59
N GLU A 133 6.47 16.20 -4.28
CA GLU A 133 7.10 16.83 -5.44
C GLU A 133 7.10 15.85 -6.62
N THR A 134 6.59 16.30 -7.76
CA THR A 134 6.61 15.53 -9.00
C THR A 134 8.05 15.49 -9.53
N VAL A 135 8.63 14.29 -9.62
CA VAL A 135 10.00 14.09 -10.12
C VAL A 135 9.99 13.76 -11.61
N THR A 136 9.07 12.90 -12.03
CA THR A 136 8.83 12.56 -13.43
C THR A 136 7.32 12.57 -13.69
N PRO A 137 6.86 12.53 -14.96
CA PRO A 137 5.45 12.44 -15.28
C PRO A 137 4.72 11.25 -14.63
N LEU A 138 5.42 10.28 -14.06
CA LEU A 138 4.86 9.07 -13.44
C LEU A 138 5.38 8.83 -12.01
N GLN A 139 6.08 9.79 -11.40
CA GLN A 139 6.68 9.65 -10.08
C GLN A 139 6.51 10.90 -9.22
N ILE A 140 6.17 10.70 -7.95
CA ILE A 140 6.09 11.73 -6.93
C ILE A 140 6.96 11.30 -5.74
N THR A 141 7.85 12.18 -5.29
CA THR A 141 8.62 11.97 -4.06
C THR A 141 7.95 12.70 -2.91
N LEU A 142 7.80 11.99 -1.80
CA LEU A 142 7.31 12.48 -0.53
C LEU A 142 8.49 12.69 0.42
N THR A 143 8.48 13.78 1.18
CA THR A 143 9.39 13.97 2.32
C THR A 143 8.62 14.49 3.52
N TRP A 144 9.00 14.10 4.73
CA TRP A 144 8.36 14.54 5.97
C TRP A 144 9.37 14.65 7.11
N LEU A 145 8.98 15.35 8.17
CA LEU A 145 9.68 15.39 9.43
C LEU A 145 9.19 14.26 10.33
N ASP A 146 10.12 13.45 10.80
CA ASP A 146 9.92 12.50 11.88
C ASP A 146 9.92 13.23 13.23
N ASN A 147 8.85 13.05 14.00
CA ASN A 147 8.69 13.65 15.34
C ASN A 147 8.67 12.59 16.44
N SER A 148 8.85 11.32 16.08
CA SER A 148 8.76 10.18 16.97
C SER A 148 10.14 9.57 17.21
N LYS A 149 10.29 8.86 18.33
CA LYS A 149 11.46 8.01 18.63
C LYS A 149 11.06 6.59 19.00
N ASN A 150 9.75 6.33 19.06
CA ASN A 150 9.14 5.09 19.54
C ASN A 150 8.27 4.43 18.47
N GLU A 151 8.41 4.84 17.21
CA GLU A 151 7.76 4.23 16.06
C GLU A 151 8.51 2.98 15.61
N THR A 152 7.75 1.98 15.20
CA THR A 152 8.26 0.82 14.45
C THR A 152 8.35 1.14 12.96
N GLY A 153 7.63 2.16 12.50
CA GLY A 153 7.69 2.60 11.12
C GLY A 153 6.61 3.60 10.74
N PHE A 154 6.44 3.79 9.44
CA PHE A 154 5.48 4.73 8.85
C PHE A 154 4.57 4.06 7.84
N LYS A 155 3.31 4.49 7.81
CA LYS A 155 2.31 4.10 6.81
C LYS A 155 1.97 5.29 5.94
N ILE A 156 2.04 5.08 4.63
CA ILE A 156 1.73 6.09 3.62
C ILE A 156 0.41 5.72 2.97
N GLU A 157 -0.51 6.68 2.98
CA GLU A 157 -1.76 6.57 2.24
C GLU A 157 -1.83 7.58 1.11
N ARG A 158 -2.52 7.17 0.04
CA ARG A 158 -2.75 7.97 -1.16
C ARG A 158 -4.21 7.91 -1.59
N LYS A 159 -4.72 8.99 -2.16
CA LYS A 159 -5.99 9.02 -2.91
C LYS A 159 -5.87 9.76 -4.23
N ARG A 160 -6.79 9.46 -5.15
CA ARG A 160 -7.07 10.23 -6.37
C ARG A 160 -8.29 11.14 -6.16
N PRO A 161 -8.57 12.10 -7.07
CA PRO A 161 -9.75 12.93 -6.96
C PRO A 161 -11.02 12.06 -7.01
N GLY A 162 -11.90 12.23 -6.03
CA GLY A 162 -13.14 11.45 -5.91
C GLY A 162 -12.98 10.05 -5.28
N GLU A 163 -11.76 9.63 -4.92
CA GLU A 163 -11.50 8.36 -4.24
C GLU A 163 -11.21 8.54 -2.73
N GLY A 164 -11.38 7.47 -1.97
CA GLY A 164 -10.92 7.38 -0.58
C GLY A 164 -9.41 7.08 -0.47
N TYR A 165 -8.84 7.36 0.70
CA TYR A 165 -7.46 7.01 1.01
C TYR A 165 -7.24 5.50 1.05
N LYS A 166 -6.11 5.06 0.51
CA LYS A 166 -5.63 3.67 0.57
C LYS A 166 -4.17 3.65 0.98
N GLU A 167 -3.80 2.72 1.86
CA GLU A 167 -2.40 2.46 2.17
C GLU A 167 -1.67 1.94 0.92
N ILE A 168 -0.56 2.59 0.58
CA ILE A 168 0.29 2.22 -0.56
C ILE A 168 1.64 1.66 -0.11
N LYS A 169 2.06 1.97 1.12
CA LYS A 169 3.35 1.53 1.64
C LYS A 169 3.39 1.56 3.16
N THR A 170 4.02 0.52 3.72
CA THR A 170 4.56 0.51 5.08
C THR A 170 6.09 0.55 5.00
N LEU A 171 6.72 1.40 5.80
CA LEU A 171 8.16 1.65 5.86
C LEU A 171 8.70 1.36 7.26
N GLY A 172 10.01 1.10 7.35
CA GLY A 172 10.70 0.92 8.63
C GLY A 172 10.85 2.21 9.44
N PRO A 173 11.46 2.13 10.63
CA PRO A 173 11.63 3.26 11.53
C PRO A 173 12.61 4.31 10.97
N ASN A 174 12.52 5.56 11.45
CA ASN A 174 13.35 6.70 11.05
C ASN A 174 13.36 7.05 9.54
N VAL A 175 12.49 6.46 8.71
CA VAL A 175 12.40 6.82 7.29
C VAL A 175 11.65 8.15 7.15
N THR A 176 12.22 9.07 6.38
CA THR A 176 11.68 10.44 6.18
C THR A 176 11.37 10.79 4.73
N ALA A 177 11.51 9.82 3.81
CA ALA A 177 11.23 10.02 2.40
C ALA A 177 10.72 8.73 1.71
N TYR A 178 9.92 8.90 0.66
CA TYR A 178 9.42 7.81 -0.18
C TYR A 178 9.08 8.29 -1.59
N THR A 179 9.52 7.56 -2.61
CA THR A 179 9.13 7.83 -4.00
C THR A 179 8.04 6.87 -4.46
N ASP A 180 6.86 7.43 -4.72
CA ASP A 180 5.74 6.72 -5.32
C ASP A 180 5.92 6.67 -6.84
N SER A 181 5.94 5.46 -7.41
CA SER A 181 6.27 5.22 -8.82
C SER A 181 5.12 4.57 -9.59
N SER A 182 5.24 4.56 -10.92
CA SER A 182 4.24 3.95 -11.83
C SER A 182 2.86 4.61 -11.71
N LEU A 183 2.84 5.92 -11.50
CA LEU A 183 1.61 6.70 -11.43
C LEU A 183 1.02 6.93 -12.81
N ALA A 184 -0.31 7.06 -12.89
CA ALA A 184 -0.95 7.59 -14.08
C ALA A 184 -0.65 9.08 -14.22
N ASN A 185 -0.35 9.52 -15.45
CA ASN A 185 -0.06 10.91 -15.82
C ASN A 185 -1.29 11.81 -15.67
N LYS A 186 -1.08 13.13 -15.52
CA LYS A 186 -2.14 14.14 -15.38
C LYS A 186 -3.10 13.94 -14.20
N ILE A 187 -2.76 13.09 -13.24
CA ILE A 187 -3.58 12.86 -12.05
C ILE A 187 -3.01 13.63 -10.86
N LYS A 188 -3.89 14.35 -10.15
CA LYS A 188 -3.57 14.92 -8.83
C LYS A 188 -3.66 13.82 -7.77
N TYR A 189 -2.56 13.54 -7.09
CA TYR A 189 -2.53 12.62 -5.97
C TYR A 189 -2.45 13.41 -4.67
N SER A 190 -3.20 12.96 -3.66
CA SER A 190 -3.11 13.44 -2.28
C SER A 190 -2.49 12.36 -1.40
N TYR A 191 -1.61 12.76 -0.51
CA TYR A 191 -0.86 11.88 0.39
C TYR A 191 -1.00 12.32 1.84
N ARG A 192 -0.96 11.33 2.73
CA ARG A 192 -0.80 11.53 4.18
C ARG A 192 0.04 10.39 4.74
N VAL A 193 0.81 10.69 5.78
CA VAL A 193 1.69 9.73 6.45
C VAL A 193 1.36 9.68 7.93
N ARG A 194 1.45 8.50 8.54
CA ARG A 194 1.35 8.34 10.00
C ARG A 194 2.43 7.38 10.48
N ALA A 195 2.87 7.56 11.73
CA ALA A 195 3.77 6.65 12.40
C ALA A 195 2.94 5.55 13.10
N TYR A 196 3.54 4.37 13.28
CA TYR A 196 2.89 3.28 14.01
C TYR A 196 3.89 2.52 14.88
N ASN A 197 3.38 1.91 15.95
CA ASN A 197 4.08 0.94 16.78
C ASN A 197 3.07 -0.06 17.38
N ASN A 198 3.50 -0.86 18.36
CA ASN A 198 2.63 -1.85 19.00
C ASN A 198 1.53 -1.24 19.87
N ALA A 199 1.73 -0.05 20.44
CA ALA A 199 0.70 0.68 21.19
C ALA A 199 -0.39 1.24 20.27
N GLY A 200 -0.07 1.52 19.01
CA GLY A 200 -1.04 1.90 18.00
C GLY A 200 -0.47 2.80 16.91
N GLU A 201 -1.37 3.54 16.26
CA GLU A 201 -1.06 4.40 15.13
C GLU A 201 -1.25 5.86 15.55
N SER A 202 -0.34 6.73 15.12
CA SER A 202 -0.48 8.16 15.33
C SER A 202 -1.66 8.73 14.53
N PRO A 203 -2.12 9.95 14.85
CA PRO A 203 -2.82 10.77 13.86
C PRO A 203 -2.01 10.91 12.56
N TYR A 204 -2.67 11.28 11.48
CA TYR A 204 -1.99 11.57 10.22
C TYR A 204 -1.25 12.91 10.26
N SER A 205 -0.22 13.04 9.44
CA SER A 205 0.42 14.29 9.06
C SER A 205 -0.56 15.27 8.39
N ASN A 206 -0.08 16.47 8.07
CA ASN A 206 -0.74 17.30 7.06
C ASN A 206 -0.91 16.53 5.74
N GLU A 207 -1.91 16.91 4.96
CA GLU A 207 -2.07 16.42 3.58
C GLU A 207 -1.05 17.14 2.68
N ALA A 208 -0.42 16.39 1.78
CA ALA A 208 0.41 16.93 0.70
C ALA A 208 -0.14 16.47 -0.65
N ASN A 209 0.01 17.29 -1.68
CA ASN A 209 -0.57 17.04 -2.99
C ASN A 209 0.43 17.36 -4.09
N ALA A 210 0.49 16.52 -5.12
CA ALA A 210 1.22 16.80 -6.35
C ALA A 210 0.45 16.25 -7.55
N THR A 211 0.62 16.91 -8.70
CA THR A 211 0.04 16.47 -9.97
C THR A 211 1.15 15.92 -10.84
N THR A 212 1.01 14.66 -11.23
CA THR A 212 1.91 14.03 -12.21
C THR A 212 1.85 14.78 -13.54
N GLY A 213 3.01 14.97 -14.18
CA GLY A 213 3.12 15.70 -15.44
C GLY A 213 2.59 14.94 -16.66
N ASP A 214 2.84 15.54 -17.83
CA ASP A 214 2.55 14.95 -19.13
C ASP A 214 3.71 14.04 -19.54
N GLN A 215 3.40 12.83 -19.99
CA GLN A 215 4.42 11.91 -20.49
C GLN A 215 4.76 12.28 -21.93
N ASP A 216 6.05 12.23 -22.26
CA ASP A 216 6.51 12.29 -23.64
C ASP A 216 5.83 11.20 -24.49
N THR A 217 5.49 11.57 -25.73
CA THR A 217 5.11 10.61 -26.75
C THR A 217 6.30 10.38 -27.67
N ILE A 218 6.75 9.14 -27.76
CA ILE A 218 7.88 8.72 -28.59
C ILE A 218 7.36 7.81 -29.70
N ILE A 219 7.66 8.16 -30.94
CA ILE A 219 7.36 7.35 -32.10
C ILE A 219 8.65 6.94 -32.78
N SER A 220 8.87 5.63 -32.91
CA SER A 220 10.01 5.05 -33.62
C SER A 220 9.54 4.39 -34.91
N LEU A 221 10.07 4.85 -36.05
CA LEU A 221 9.76 4.32 -37.37
C LEU A 221 11.04 3.81 -38.04
N ILE A 222 11.00 2.61 -38.61
CA ILE A 222 12.14 2.03 -39.33
C ILE A 222 11.86 2.12 -40.84
N ILE A 223 12.83 2.63 -41.61
CA ILE A 223 12.70 2.74 -43.07
C ILE A 223 12.54 1.34 -43.68
N GLY A 224 11.60 1.19 -44.62
CA GLY A 224 11.32 -0.09 -45.29
C GLY A 224 10.60 -1.12 -44.42
N GLN A 225 10.02 -0.71 -43.29
CA GLN A 225 9.16 -1.57 -42.48
C GLN A 225 7.77 -0.96 -42.37
N ASN A 226 6.75 -1.81 -42.33
CA ASN A 226 5.36 -1.42 -42.11
C ASN A 226 4.97 -1.46 -40.61
N THR A 227 5.93 -1.72 -39.72
CA THR A 227 5.76 -1.69 -38.28
C THR A 227 6.45 -0.47 -37.68
N TYR A 228 5.88 0.07 -36.62
CA TYR A 228 6.42 1.20 -35.87
C TYR A 228 6.03 1.07 -34.41
N TYR A 229 6.64 1.88 -33.55
CA TYR A 229 6.39 1.84 -32.11
C TYR A 229 5.88 3.19 -31.63
N VAL A 230 4.86 3.19 -30.77
CA VAL A 230 4.41 4.36 -30.02
C VAL A 230 4.57 4.03 -28.54
N ASN A 231 5.43 4.76 -27.84
CA ASN A 231 5.79 4.48 -26.44
C ASN A 231 6.14 2.99 -26.24
N SER A 232 6.98 2.45 -27.11
CA SER A 232 7.43 1.03 -27.15
C SER A 232 6.34 0.01 -27.52
N LYS A 233 5.09 0.42 -27.72
CA LYS A 233 4.03 -0.48 -28.19
C LYS A 233 4.03 -0.56 -29.71
N GLN A 234 4.19 -1.77 -30.24
CA GLN A 234 4.17 -2.02 -31.68
C GLN A 234 2.80 -1.69 -32.29
N LYS A 235 2.84 -1.10 -33.48
CA LYS A 235 1.71 -0.79 -34.35
C LYS A 235 2.09 -1.08 -35.80
N THR A 236 1.08 -1.13 -36.67
CA THR A 236 1.25 -1.32 -38.10
C THR A 236 0.72 -0.13 -38.89
N MET A 237 1.32 0.11 -40.05
CA MET A 237 0.89 1.08 -41.06
C MET A 237 0.78 0.37 -42.40
N ASP A 238 -0.04 0.89 -43.30
CA ASP A 238 -0.29 0.27 -44.61
C ASP A 238 0.71 0.67 -45.69
N THR A 239 1.70 1.51 -45.34
CA THR A 239 2.76 1.94 -46.27
C THR A 239 4.03 2.20 -45.49
N GLU A 240 5.15 1.70 -46.00
CA GLU A 240 6.45 1.80 -45.37
C GLU A 240 6.99 3.24 -45.45
N PRO A 241 7.70 3.74 -44.41
CA PRO A 241 8.48 4.96 -44.51
C PRO A 241 9.60 4.77 -45.53
N ILE A 242 9.82 5.81 -46.33
CA ILE A 242 10.84 5.79 -47.39
C ILE A 242 11.78 6.97 -47.24
N ILE A 243 12.97 6.84 -47.84
CA ILE A 243 13.87 7.96 -48.06
C ILE A 243 13.72 8.42 -49.50
N ARG A 244 13.45 9.71 -49.70
CA ARG A 244 13.41 10.35 -51.01
C ARG A 244 14.03 11.73 -50.91
N ASP A 245 14.84 12.12 -51.89
CA ASP A 245 15.54 13.42 -51.89
C ASP A 245 16.29 13.69 -50.56
N SER A 246 16.91 12.62 -50.01
CA SER A 246 17.61 12.64 -48.71
C SER A 246 16.76 13.10 -47.52
N ARG A 247 15.44 12.88 -47.58
CA ARG A 247 14.49 13.11 -46.48
C ARG A 247 13.61 11.89 -46.25
N THR A 248 13.18 11.73 -45.01
CA THR A 248 12.21 10.70 -44.63
C THR A 248 10.79 11.14 -44.96
N TYR A 249 10.08 10.26 -45.65
CA TYR A 249 8.68 10.38 -46.01
C TYR A 249 7.88 9.26 -45.36
N LEU A 250 6.70 9.58 -44.85
CA LEU A 250 5.83 8.59 -44.22
C LEU A 250 4.34 8.95 -44.39
N PRO A 251 3.44 7.96 -44.28
CA PRO A 251 2.00 8.20 -44.28
C PRO A 251 1.60 8.94 -43.00
N ILE A 252 1.45 10.27 -43.10
CA ILE A 252 1.40 11.17 -41.93
C ILE A 252 0.32 10.82 -40.91
N ARG A 253 -0.80 10.23 -41.34
CA ARG A 253 -1.94 9.91 -40.49
C ARG A 253 -1.52 9.09 -39.26
N TYR A 254 -0.67 8.07 -39.45
CA TYR A 254 -0.22 7.18 -38.38
C TYR A 254 0.63 7.87 -37.31
N VAL A 255 1.34 8.92 -37.70
CA VAL A 255 2.23 9.68 -36.81
C VAL A 255 1.49 10.85 -36.19
N ALA A 256 0.71 11.59 -36.97
CA ALA A 256 -0.10 12.71 -36.52
C ALA A 256 -1.08 12.28 -35.41
N GLU A 257 -1.85 11.21 -35.63
CA GLU A 257 -2.85 10.76 -34.66
C GLU A 257 -2.25 10.34 -33.32
N ALA A 258 -1.04 9.77 -33.33
CA ALA A 258 -0.34 9.36 -32.12
C ALA A 258 0.07 10.57 -31.24
N PHE A 259 0.26 11.74 -31.84
CA PHE A 259 0.49 13.01 -31.12
C PHE A 259 -0.81 13.79 -30.85
N GLY A 260 -1.98 13.22 -31.16
CA GLY A 260 -3.27 13.92 -31.05
C GLY A 260 -3.52 14.96 -32.14
N ALA A 261 -2.71 14.95 -33.21
CA ALA A 261 -2.94 15.76 -34.39
C ALA A 261 -3.95 15.08 -35.34
N LYS A 262 -4.72 15.89 -36.07
CA LYS A 262 -5.66 15.40 -37.11
C LYS A 262 -5.11 15.71 -38.48
N ALA A 263 -5.18 14.77 -39.41
CA ALA A 263 -4.82 14.97 -40.81
C ALA A 263 -6.07 14.87 -41.70
N ALA A 264 -6.44 15.98 -42.33
CA ALA A 264 -7.56 16.08 -43.27
C ALA A 264 -7.05 16.17 -44.72
N TRP A 265 -7.74 15.48 -45.63
CA TRP A 265 -7.47 15.52 -47.07
C TRP A 265 -8.54 16.33 -47.79
N ASP A 266 -8.10 17.25 -48.65
CA ASP A 266 -8.94 18.01 -49.57
C ASP A 266 -8.57 17.60 -51.00
N ASN A 267 -9.48 16.85 -51.63
CA ASN A 267 -9.25 16.27 -52.96
C ASN A 267 -9.21 17.32 -54.09
N PRO A 268 -10.17 18.29 -54.18
CA PRO A 268 -10.09 19.36 -55.17
C PRO A 268 -8.79 20.17 -55.12
N GLN A 269 -8.30 20.47 -53.92
CA GLN A 269 -7.07 21.26 -53.75
C GLN A 269 -5.79 20.40 -53.76
N GLN A 270 -5.92 19.07 -53.75
CA GLN A 270 -4.80 18.14 -53.54
C GLN A 270 -3.97 18.53 -52.30
N LYS A 271 -4.66 18.80 -51.19
CA LYS A 271 -4.10 19.44 -49.99
C LYS A 271 -4.28 18.56 -48.76
N VAL A 272 -3.23 18.41 -47.97
CA VAL A 272 -3.29 17.87 -46.62
C VAL A 272 -3.26 19.01 -45.61
N THR A 273 -4.25 19.07 -44.73
CA THR A 273 -4.28 19.98 -43.57
C THR A 273 -4.05 19.16 -42.31
N ILE A 274 -3.02 19.50 -41.54
CA ILE A 274 -2.71 18.87 -40.27
C ILE A 274 -2.92 19.87 -39.14
N THR A 275 -3.73 19.50 -38.14
CA THR A 275 -4.08 20.36 -37.02
C THR A 275 -3.70 19.72 -35.69
N MET A 276 -3.04 20.47 -34.82
CA MET A 276 -2.67 20.04 -33.48
C MET A 276 -2.68 21.22 -32.52
N LYS A 277 -3.49 21.16 -31.45
CA LYS A 277 -3.74 22.30 -30.55
C LYS A 277 -4.11 23.55 -31.38
N ASN A 278 -3.25 24.57 -31.40
CA ASN A 278 -3.45 25.83 -32.13
C ASN A 278 -2.64 25.90 -33.46
N ASN A 279 -1.87 24.86 -33.79
CA ASN A 279 -1.05 24.83 -34.99
C ASN A 279 -1.81 24.18 -36.17
N VAL A 280 -1.71 24.83 -37.32
CA VAL A 280 -2.28 24.37 -38.59
C VAL A 280 -1.17 24.36 -39.64
N ILE A 281 -0.95 23.20 -40.26
CA ILE A 281 -0.01 23.04 -41.38
C ILE A 281 -0.80 22.60 -42.61
N GLU A 282 -0.65 23.32 -43.71
CA GLU A 282 -1.25 22.99 -45.01
C GLU A 282 -0.15 22.67 -46.01
N LEU A 283 -0.24 21.52 -46.68
CA LEU A 283 0.70 21.09 -47.71
C LEU A 283 -0.05 20.63 -48.96
N TRP A 284 0.45 21.00 -50.15
CA TRP A 284 -0.13 20.63 -51.44
C TRP A 284 0.73 19.59 -52.15
N ILE A 285 0.11 18.58 -52.76
CA ILE A 285 0.82 17.55 -53.53
C ILE A 285 1.67 18.19 -54.63
N GLY A 286 2.94 17.80 -54.68
CA GLY A 286 3.89 18.29 -55.69
C GLY A 286 4.40 19.71 -55.49
N ASN A 287 3.98 20.43 -54.44
CA ASN A 287 4.43 21.78 -54.12
C ASN A 287 5.46 21.76 -52.98
N ASN A 288 6.59 22.46 -53.15
CA ASN A 288 7.65 22.58 -52.13
C ASN A 288 7.40 23.70 -51.11
N THR A 289 6.29 24.43 -51.26
CA THR A 289 5.83 25.47 -50.33
C THR A 289 4.60 25.00 -49.58
N ALA A 290 4.61 25.15 -48.26
CA ALA A 290 3.50 24.86 -47.35
C ALA A 290 3.01 26.17 -46.69
N ARG A 291 1.90 26.10 -45.95
CA ARG A 291 1.50 27.15 -45.01
C ARG A 291 1.56 26.64 -43.58
N VAL A 292 2.14 27.43 -42.68
CA VAL A 292 2.14 27.17 -41.24
C VAL A 292 1.45 28.35 -40.58
N ASN A 293 0.29 28.09 -39.95
CA ASN A 293 -0.55 29.12 -39.34
C ASN A 293 -0.87 30.28 -40.31
N GLY A 294 -1.20 29.91 -41.56
CA GLY A 294 -1.52 30.85 -42.65
C GLY A 294 -0.31 31.48 -43.36
N GLN A 295 0.90 31.37 -42.80
CA GLN A 295 2.12 31.95 -43.38
C GLN A 295 2.81 30.97 -44.33
N ALA A 296 3.13 31.42 -45.55
CA ALA A 296 3.85 30.60 -46.54
C ALA A 296 5.29 30.31 -46.08
N ARG A 297 5.71 29.04 -46.19
CA ARG A 297 7.06 28.57 -45.84
C ARG A 297 7.53 27.51 -46.82
N LEU A 298 8.81 27.54 -47.18
CA LEU A 298 9.44 26.42 -47.87
C LEU A 298 9.47 25.20 -46.94
N ILE A 299 9.16 24.03 -47.48
CA ILE A 299 9.19 22.75 -46.75
C ILE A 299 10.62 22.40 -46.36
N ASP A 300 11.56 22.67 -47.27
CA ASP A 300 12.99 22.52 -47.01
C ASP A 300 13.75 23.60 -47.80
N SER A 301 14.34 24.54 -47.06
CA SER A 301 15.12 25.63 -47.65
C SER A 301 16.45 25.15 -48.26
N SER A 302 16.97 24.01 -47.83
CA SER A 302 18.22 23.42 -48.34
C SER A 302 17.99 22.50 -49.54
N ASN A 303 16.76 22.01 -49.74
CA ASN A 303 16.43 21.10 -50.84
C ASN A 303 15.01 21.36 -51.38
N THR A 304 14.92 22.16 -52.44
CA THR A 304 13.65 22.53 -53.09
C THR A 304 12.92 21.38 -53.80
N LYS A 305 13.54 20.19 -53.91
CA LYS A 305 12.90 18.98 -54.44
C LYS A 305 11.97 18.33 -53.41
N VAL A 306 12.17 18.61 -52.13
CA VAL A 306 11.36 18.05 -51.03
C VAL A 306 9.95 18.65 -51.09
N LYS A 307 8.96 17.77 -51.27
CA LYS A 307 7.55 18.15 -51.45
C LYS A 307 6.64 16.96 -51.17
N PRO A 308 5.37 17.15 -50.78
CA PRO A 308 4.42 16.06 -50.63
C PRO A 308 4.29 15.24 -51.91
N ILE A 309 4.25 13.92 -51.77
CA ILE A 309 4.15 12.99 -52.90
C ILE A 309 3.03 11.99 -52.69
N VAL A 310 2.64 11.34 -53.78
CA VAL A 310 1.78 10.16 -53.77
C VAL A 310 2.62 8.96 -54.24
N VAL A 311 2.50 7.85 -53.53
CA VAL A 311 3.12 6.56 -53.89
C VAL A 311 2.03 5.51 -54.11
N GLU A 312 2.29 4.49 -54.92
CA GLU A 312 1.35 3.37 -55.12
C GLU A 312 0.98 2.70 -53.78
N PRO A 313 -0.30 2.36 -53.53
CA PRO A 313 -1.47 2.40 -54.42
C PRO A 313 -2.30 3.70 -54.32
N GLY A 314 -1.67 4.86 -54.04
CA GLY A 314 -2.36 6.15 -53.87
C GLY A 314 -2.16 6.79 -52.49
N ARG A 315 -1.08 6.43 -51.79
CA ARG A 315 -0.80 6.87 -50.42
C ARG A 315 -0.02 8.18 -50.43
N ILE A 316 -0.55 9.15 -49.67
CA ILE A 316 0.10 10.45 -49.51
C ILE A 316 1.24 10.31 -48.51
N MET A 317 2.44 10.65 -48.95
CA MET A 317 3.65 10.59 -48.16
C MET A 317 4.17 12.01 -47.95
N LEU A 318 4.43 12.36 -46.70
CA LEU A 318 4.85 13.71 -46.33
C LEU A 318 6.24 13.71 -45.67
N PRO A 319 7.04 14.78 -45.86
CA PRO A 319 8.34 14.92 -45.23
C PRO A 319 8.17 15.16 -43.73
N ILE A 320 8.54 14.16 -42.92
CA ILE A 320 8.19 14.14 -41.49
C ILE A 320 8.81 15.29 -40.70
N ARG A 321 10.08 15.62 -40.97
CA ARG A 321 10.82 16.63 -40.21
C ARG A 321 10.12 17.98 -40.22
N PHE A 322 9.72 18.45 -41.40
CA PHE A 322 9.01 19.72 -41.55
C PHE A 322 7.72 19.75 -40.72
N ILE A 323 6.95 18.66 -40.74
CA ILE A 323 5.68 18.58 -40.02
C ILE A 323 5.90 18.52 -38.51
N ALA A 324 6.74 17.59 -38.08
CA ALA A 324 7.02 17.34 -36.67
C ALA A 324 7.59 18.60 -35.98
N GLU A 325 8.58 19.25 -36.57
CA GLU A 325 9.21 20.45 -35.98
C GLU A 325 8.22 21.63 -35.90
N ASN A 326 7.37 21.84 -36.91
CA ASN A 326 6.31 22.86 -36.86
C ASN A 326 5.16 22.49 -35.91
N MET A 327 5.11 21.25 -35.41
CA MET A 327 4.21 20.81 -34.34
C MET A 327 4.87 20.83 -32.95
N GLY A 328 6.13 21.27 -32.85
CA GLY A 328 6.88 21.30 -31.59
C GLY A 328 7.48 19.94 -31.20
N CYS A 329 7.56 19.00 -32.13
CA CYS A 329 8.21 17.72 -31.91
C CYS A 329 9.69 17.78 -32.31
N SER A 330 10.53 17.00 -31.62
CA SER A 330 11.92 16.77 -32.00
C SER A 330 12.04 15.54 -32.91
N VAL A 331 12.92 15.58 -33.91
CA VAL A 331 13.16 14.46 -34.84
C VAL A 331 14.63 14.05 -34.85
N TYR A 332 14.85 12.77 -34.54
CA TYR A 332 16.16 12.13 -34.51
C TYR A 332 16.28 11.08 -35.61
N TRP A 333 17.47 10.94 -36.17
CA TRP A 333 17.80 9.93 -37.17
C TRP A 333 18.92 9.05 -36.65
N ASN A 334 18.71 7.73 -36.65
CA ASN A 334 19.73 6.74 -36.36
C ASN A 334 20.12 6.00 -37.66
N GLN A 335 21.33 6.26 -38.13
CA GLN A 335 21.84 5.69 -39.39
C GLN A 335 22.10 4.18 -39.30
N ASN A 336 22.42 3.65 -38.12
CA ASN A 336 22.76 2.22 -37.96
C ASN A 336 21.51 1.33 -38.03
N SER A 337 20.38 1.82 -37.51
CA SER A 337 19.09 1.11 -37.52
C SER A 337 18.14 1.59 -38.62
N ASN A 338 18.53 2.59 -39.41
CA ASN A 338 17.63 3.31 -40.33
C ASN A 338 16.32 3.74 -39.64
N GLU A 339 16.45 4.29 -38.44
CA GLU A 339 15.31 4.63 -37.58
C GLU A 339 15.13 6.14 -37.49
N VAL A 340 13.87 6.57 -37.58
CA VAL A 340 13.43 7.93 -37.29
C VAL A 340 12.68 7.91 -35.97
N THR A 341 13.16 8.69 -35.01
CA THR A 341 12.47 8.86 -33.73
C THR A 341 11.87 10.26 -33.67
N VAL A 342 10.56 10.36 -33.43
CA VAL A 342 9.86 11.61 -33.23
C VAL A 342 9.40 11.68 -31.77
N VAL A 343 9.78 12.75 -31.07
CA VAL A 343 9.50 12.96 -29.65
C VAL A 343 8.63 14.20 -29.47
N TYR A 344 7.50 14.04 -28.80
CA TYR A 344 6.64 15.14 -28.38
C TYR A 344 6.63 15.25 -26.86
N SER A 345 7.12 16.37 -26.33
CA SER A 345 7.13 16.72 -24.91
C SER A 345 6.07 17.80 -24.66
N PRO A 346 4.95 17.50 -23.98
CA PRO A 346 3.76 18.36 -24.00
C PRO A 346 3.80 19.70 -23.27
#